data_AF-A0A943FC98-F1
#
_entry.id   AF-A0A943FC98-F1
#
_cell.length_a   1.000
_cell.length_b   1.000
_cell.length_c   1.000
_cell.angle_alpha   90.00
_cell.angle_beta   90.00
_cell.angle_gamma   90.00
#
_symmetry.space_group_name_H-M   'P 1'
#
loop_
_entity.id
_entity.type
_entity.pdbx_description
1 polymer ?
#
loop_
_entity_poly.entity_id
_entity_poly.type
_entity_poly.pdbx_seq_one_letter_code
_entity_poly.pdbx_strand_id
1 'polypeptide(L)' 'MTTIKISASCPYEIGDKIVTGREIHPPGLAFRFPAEERTITDIVCQYSAQTGEAVFLYELDGRGPLVKIQEAPRRKRRRT' A
#
# COMPACT_ATOMS: atom_id res chain seq x y z
N MET A 1 24.79 19.85 -9.67
CA MET A 1 23.90 18.92 -8.96
C MET A 1 22.55 19.59 -8.81
N THR A 2 21.47 18.95 -9.24
CA THR A 2 20.11 19.48 -9.10
C THR A 2 19.49 18.88 -7.86
N THR A 3 19.10 19.71 -6.89
CA THR A 3 18.44 19.23 -5.67
C THR A 3 16.96 18.98 -5.97
N ILE A 4 16.50 17.75 -5.77
CA ILE A 4 15.09 17.38 -5.88
C ILE A 4 14.51 17.31 -4.47
N LYS A 5 13.41 18.03 -4.23
CA LYS A 5 12.64 17.94 -2.99
C LYS A 5 11.49 16.95 -3.19
N ILE A 6 11.46 15.91 -2.37
CA ILE A 6 10.43 14.87 -2.40
C ILE A 6 9.55 15.05 -1.16
N SER A 7 8.24 15.15 -1.37
CA SER A 7 7.24 15.17 -0.30
C SER A 7 6.17 14.15 -0.64
N ALA A 8 6.05 13.12 0.18
CA ALA A 8 5.05 12.06 0.03
C ALA A 8 4.38 11.80 1.39
N SER A 9 3.09 11.48 1.36
CA SER A 9 2.31 11.17 2.54
C SER A 9 2.02 9.66 2.54
N CYS A 10 2.60 8.95 3.50
CA CYS A 10 2.34 7.52 3.64
C CYS A 10 0.95 7.33 4.26
N PRO A 11 0.10 6.44 3.71
CA PRO A 11 -1.22 6.16 4.28
C PRO A 11 -1.21 5.32 5.56
N TYR A 12 -0.09 4.66 5.89
CA TYR A 12 0.02 3.74 7.01
C TYR A 12 1.25 4.06 7.86
N GLU A 13 1.25 3.54 9.09
CA GLU A 13 2.34 3.61 10.05
C GLU A 13 2.90 2.22 10.38
N ILE A 14 4.12 2.17 10.93
CA ILE A 14 4.70 0.91 11.42
C ILE A 14 3.89 0.45 12.63
N GLY A 15 3.51 -0.83 12.64
CA GLY A 15 2.64 -1.43 13.64
C GLY A 15 1.15 -1.44 13.27
N ASP A 16 0.75 -0.75 12.19
CA ASP A 16 -0.61 -0.84 11.68
C ASP A 16 -0.96 -2.27 11.30
N LYS A 17 -2.19 -2.67 11.63
CA LYS A 17 -2.76 -3.95 11.21
C LYS A 17 -3.65 -3.73 9.99
N ILE A 18 -3.38 -4.48 8.94
CA ILE A 18 -4.12 -4.45 7.69
C ILE A 18 -4.75 -5.80 7.41
N VAL A 19 -5.93 -5.78 6.81
CA VAL A 19 -6.55 -6.99 6.31
C VAL A 19 -6.15 -7.17 4.85
N THR A 20 -5.35 -8.21 4.59
CA THR A 20 -5.02 -8.62 3.23
C THR A 20 -5.99 -9.69 2.78
N GLY A 21 -6.81 -9.38 1.78
CA GLY A 21 -7.70 -10.32 1.12
C GLY A 21 -7.58 -10.16 -0.39
N ARG A 22 -7.36 -11.26 -1.11
CA ARG A 22 -7.51 -11.27 -2.56
C ARG A 22 -8.92 -11.77 -2.87
N GLU A 23 -9.73 -10.92 -3.48
CA GLU A 23 -10.91 -11.38 -4.20
C GLU A 23 -10.53 -11.49 -5.67
N ILE A 24 -10.48 -12.72 -6.18
CA ILE A 24 -10.30 -12.95 -7.61
C ILE A 24 -11.68 -13.27 -8.17
N HIS A 25 -12.10 -12.49 -9.16
CA HIS A 25 -13.35 -12.68 -9.90
C HIS A 25 -13.06 -13.23 -11.30
N PRO A 26 -12.68 -14.51 -11.47
CA PRO A 26 -12.81 -15.14 -12.76
C PRO A 26 -14.29 -15.28 -13.15
N PRO A 27 -14.64 -15.23 -14.45
CA PRO A 27 -16.01 -15.39 -14.90
C PRO A 27 -16.58 -16.73 -14.42
N GLY A 28 -17.62 -16.69 -13.59
CA GLY A 28 -18.36 -17.89 -13.14
C GLY A 28 -17.88 -18.55 -11.84
N LEU A 29 -16.84 -18.05 -11.16
CA LEU A 29 -16.38 -18.63 -9.89
C LEU A 29 -15.73 -17.55 -9.01
N ALA A 30 -16.37 -17.12 -7.93
CA ALA A 30 -15.75 -16.20 -6.98
C ALA A 30 -14.88 -16.99 -5.99
N PHE A 31 -13.55 -16.84 -6.07
CA PHE A 31 -12.65 -17.37 -5.05
C PHE A 31 -12.33 -16.26 -4.05
N ARG A 32 -12.87 -16.41 -2.83
CA ARG A 32 -12.49 -15.59 -1.68
C ARG A 32 -11.37 -16.31 -0.94
N PHE A 33 -10.17 -15.78 -1.04
CA PHE A 33 -9.10 -16.17 -0.12
C PHE A 33 -9.45 -15.63 1.28
N PRO A 34 -9.19 -16.39 2.35
CA PRO A 34 -9.44 -15.92 3.70
C PRO A 34 -8.70 -14.60 3.91
N ALA A 35 -9.43 -13.62 4.46
CA ALA A 35 -8.88 -12.35 4.87
C ALA A 35 -7.86 -12.61 5.98
N GLU A 36 -6.59 -12.30 5.74
CA GLU A 36 -5.52 -12.48 6.71
C GLU A 36 -5.06 -11.13 7.24
N GLU A 37 -5.10 -10.99 8.55
CA GLU A 37 -4.60 -9.80 9.24
C GLU A 37 -3.08 -9.85 9.31
N ARG A 38 -2.45 -8.78 8.84
CA ARG A 38 -1.00 -8.63 8.72
C ARG A 38 -0.59 -7.34 9.41
N THR A 39 0.58 -7.31 10.04
CA THR A 39 1.12 -6.12 10.69
C THR A 39 2.21 -5.51 9.81
N ILE A 40 2.17 -4.20 9.58
CA ILE A 40 3.21 -3.48 8.86
C ILE A 40 4.46 -3.39 9.73
N THR A 41 5.58 -3.93 9.24
CA THR A 41 6.87 -3.95 9.96
C THR A 41 7.92 -3.03 9.35
N ASP A 42 7.78 -2.69 8.06
CA ASP A 42 8.65 -1.72 7.37
C ASP A 42 7.88 -0.95 6.30
N ILE A 43 8.36 0.25 5.98
CA ILE A 43 7.77 1.17 4.99
C ILE A 43 8.87 1.74 4.11
N VAL A 44 8.77 1.46 2.81
CA VAL A 44 9.71 1.97 1.80
C VAL A 44 8.98 2.92 0.85
N CYS A 45 9.55 4.11 0.65
CA CYS A 45 9.09 5.06 -0.37
C CYS A 45 10.06 5.02 -1.56
N GLN A 46 9.54 4.64 -2.73
CA GLN A 46 10.27 4.71 -4.00
C GLN A 46 9.81 5.95 -4.78
N TYR A 47 10.75 6.82 -5.15
CA TYR A 47 10.48 8.01 -5.93
C TYR A 47 11.22 7.99 -7.27
N SER A 48 10.49 8.26 -8.35
CA SER A 48 11.07 8.42 -9.69
C SER A 48 11.36 9.90 -9.96
N ALA A 49 12.64 10.27 -10.07
CA ALA A 49 13.05 11.63 -10.43
C ALA A 49 12.63 12.03 -11.86
N GLN A 50 12.38 11.05 -12.73
CA GLN A 50 11.97 11.29 -14.11
C GLN A 50 10.45 11.54 -14.22
N THR A 51 9.63 10.75 -13.52
CA THR A 51 8.16 10.83 -13.61
C THR A 51 7.52 11.64 -12.49
N GLY A 52 8.26 11.88 -11.41
CA GLY A 52 7.73 12.52 -10.20
C GLY A 52 6.81 11.63 -9.37
N GLU A 53 6.68 10.34 -9.70
CA GLU A 53 5.81 9.40 -9.00
C GLU A 53 6.48 8.87 -7.72
N ALA A 54 5.70 8.84 -6.63
CA ALA A 54 6.07 8.19 -5.37
C ALA A 54 5.20 6.96 -5.15
N VAL A 55 5.80 5.81 -4.86
CA VAL A 55 5.11 4.57 -4.52
C VAL A 55 5.58 4.10 -3.15
N PHE A 56 4.63 3.71 -2.30
CA PHE A 56 4.91 3.08 -1.02
C PHE A 56 4.82 1.55 -1.14
N LEU A 57 5.82 0.90 -0.56
CA LEU A 57 5.92 -0.55 -0.42
C LEU A 57 6.02 -0.88 1.07
N TYR A 58 5.46 -2.02 1.47
CA TYR A 58 5.32 -2.40 2.87
C TYR A 58 5.87 -3.80 3.10
N GLU A 59 6.62 -3.97 4.17
CA GLU A 59 6.90 -5.30 4.71
C GLU A 59 5.81 -5.69 5.69
N LEU A 60 5.38 -6.95 5.62
CA LEU A 60 4.35 -7.50 6.49
C LEU A 60 4.92 -8.60 7.37
N ASP A 61 4.61 -8.53 8.67
CA ASP A 61 4.96 -9.51 9.71
C ASP A 61 6.46 -9.87 9.81
N GLY A 62 7.37 -8.99 9.38
CA GLY A 62 8.82 -9.23 9.42
C GLY A 62 9.28 -10.35 8.48
N ARG A 63 8.54 -10.59 7.39
CA ARG A 63 8.80 -11.73 6.49
C ARG A 63 9.86 -11.45 5.42
N GLY A 64 10.24 -10.21 5.16
CA GLY A 64 11.20 -9.80 4.13
C GLY A 64 10.57 -9.21 2.85
N PRO A 65 9.61 -9.87 2.17
CA PRO A 65 9.04 -9.35 0.93
C PRO A 65 8.28 -8.03 1.11
N LEU A 66 8.64 -7.06 0.27
CA LEU A 66 7.91 -5.80 0.13
C LEU A 66 6.73 -5.96 -0.84
N VAL A 67 5.55 -5.50 -0.42
CA VAL A 67 4.32 -5.57 -1.20
C VAL A 67 3.71 -4.18 -1.40
N LYS A 68 3.09 -3.98 -2.57
CA LYS A 68 2.24 -2.80 -2.81
C LYS A 68 0.83 -3.11 -2.31
N ILE A 69 0.38 -2.35 -1.32
CA ILE A 69 -1.01 -2.38 -0.89
C ILE A 69 -1.77 -1.39 -1.76
N GLN A 70 -2.83 -1.85 -2.44
CA GLN A 70 -3.74 -0.94 -3.11
C GLN A 70 -4.53 -0.19 -2.03
N GLU A 71 -4.33 1.12 -1.91
CA GLU A 71 -5.24 1.93 -1.10
C GLU A 71 -6.66 1.74 -1.63
N ALA A 72 -7.62 1.44 -0.76
CA ALA A 72 -9.02 1.63 -1.10
C ALA A 72 -9.20 3.11 -1.50
N PRO A 73 -9.91 3.43 -2.60
CA PRO A 73 -10.05 4.81 -3.05
C PRO A 73 -10.60 5.63 -1.89
N ARG A 74 -9.78 6.55 -1.37
CA ARG A 74 -10.17 7.47 -0.28
C ARG A 74 -11.50 8.09 -0.68
N ARG A 75 -12.60 7.72 -0.01
CA ARG A 75 -13.89 8.43 -0.15
C ARG A 75 -13.55 9.89 0.12
N LYS A 76 -13.62 10.74 -0.91
CA LYS A 76 -13.49 12.19 -0.76
C LYS A 76 -14.47 12.58 0.34
N ARG A 77 -13.97 12.94 1.53
CA ARG A 77 -14.80 13.58 2.54
C ARG A 77 -15.33 14.85 1.87
N ARG A 78 -16.62 14.86 1.53
CA ARG A 78 -17.32 16.11 1.19
C ARG A 78 -17.14 17.00 2.41
N ARG A 79 -16.41 18.10 2.24
CA ARG A 79 -16.47 19.23 3.17
C ARG A 79 -17.92 19.69 3.18
N THR A 80 -18.66 19.39 4.24
CA THR A 80 -19.84 20.15 4.67
C THR A 80 -19.39 21.39 5.40
#